data_AF-A0A7C9N5L7-F1
#
_entry.id   AF-A0A7C9N5L7-F1
#
_cell.length_a   1.000
_cell.length_b   1.000
_cell.length_c   1.000
_cell.angle_alpha   90.00
_cell.angle_beta   90.00
_cell.angle_gamma   90.00
#
_symmetry.space_group_name_H-M   'P 1'
#
loop_
_entity.id
_entity.type
_entity.pdbx_description
1 polymer ?
#
loop_
_entity_poly.entity_id
_entity_poly.type
_entity_poly.pdbx_seq_one_letter_code
_entity_poly.pdbx_strand_id
1 'polypeptide(L)'
;MAITLTETPVAPLTRRRAELTAAAVALAVGLWNVWVPSFWRDESVSALAASRPIGELWDLLGHMDRVHALYYLLLRPVAWISTSEPALRLPSVLATAAAAYGVAAIGRHLASARAGLLAGLVFAALPMVTRYAQEVRSYAIVTALAVLATWLLVTRRNQVLYAVVIVLLGWSHVYGLLLVVAHVFVAPDRRRFLRAMLIAAAGLAPLAALAAGQRGVQLGWLHAPTWAALPTLAQEVMGSRWAIIPLLGLAAFGARGALGRVAGAWALLIPLSMLVSLVYPIYSPRYVLFALPGLALLAGAGLDRLRPRPLAWVALALLVALTVPKHLWLRAPDHRPDDLRSMAAALSERVRPGDRVLYVDPTYEWFVGVYAEPYQKLIKLTGEAERVWVVSGGRKHQNSAFVETDPGYLNLQRHYRARYYKDFGYSWFALYVPK
;
A
#
# COMPACT_ATOMS: atom_id res chain seq x y z
N MET A 1 0.51 33.15 26.33
CA MET A 1 1.82 32.68 26.81
C MET A 1 2.65 32.24 25.61
N ALA A 2 3.47 33.15 25.08
CA ALA A 2 4.29 32.92 23.90
C ALA A 2 5.57 32.17 24.30
N ILE A 3 5.82 31.01 23.68
CA ILE A 3 7.02 30.21 23.93
C ILE A 3 8.12 30.71 23.00
N THR A 4 9.14 31.34 23.58
CA THR A 4 10.43 31.60 22.97
C THR A 4 11.14 30.26 22.73
N LEU A 5 11.22 29.84 21.47
CA LEU A 5 12.12 28.76 21.05
C LEU A 5 13.46 29.42 20.73
N THR A 6 14.45 29.23 21.61
CA THR A 6 15.83 29.60 21.35
C THR A 6 16.37 28.73 20.22
N GLU A 7 16.49 29.31 19.03
CA GLU A 7 17.19 28.70 17.90
C GLU A 7 18.69 28.64 18.22
N THR A 8 19.17 27.46 18.62
CA THR A 8 20.61 27.17 18.59
C THR A 8 20.95 26.56 17.22
N PRO A 9 21.93 27.10 16.49
CA PRO A 9 22.29 26.59 15.18
C PRO A 9 22.90 25.19 15.30
N VAL A 10 22.32 24.23 14.57
CA VAL A 10 22.78 22.83 14.57
C VAL A 10 23.98 22.69 13.63
N ALA A 11 25.13 22.32 14.20
CA ALA A 11 26.38 22.03 13.48
C ALA A 11 26.24 20.95 12.37
N PRO A 12 27.11 20.94 11.34
CA PRO A 12 26.86 20.29 10.05
C PRO A 12 27.24 18.79 10.00
N LEU A 13 26.45 18.05 9.21
CA LEU A 13 26.64 16.73 8.57
C LEU A 13 27.01 15.48 9.42
N THR A 14 27.73 15.57 10.54
CA THR A 14 28.11 14.38 11.35
C THR A 14 26.97 13.82 12.23
N ARG A 15 25.81 14.48 12.28
CA ARG A 15 24.69 14.18 13.20
C ARG A 15 23.51 13.38 12.64
N ARG A 16 23.54 12.93 11.38
CA ARG A 16 22.41 12.23 10.72
C ARG A 16 22.51 10.70 10.69
N ARG A 17 23.36 10.10 11.54
CA ARG A 17 23.59 8.65 11.55
C ARG A 17 22.30 7.86 11.83
N ALA A 18 21.47 8.34 12.77
CA ALA A 18 20.22 7.68 13.13
C ALA A 18 19.24 7.56 11.96
N GLU A 19 19.05 8.65 11.20
CA GLU A 19 18.15 8.69 10.06
C GLU A 19 18.64 7.82 8.90
N LEU A 20 19.95 7.83 8.63
CA LEU A 20 20.56 6.98 7.61
C LEU A 20 20.49 5.49 8.00
N THR A 21 20.69 5.15 9.27
CA THR A 21 20.52 3.77 9.75
C THR A 21 19.08 3.28 9.56
N ALA A 22 18.08 4.07 9.95
CA ALA A 22 16.67 3.70 9.74
C ALA A 22 16.34 3.51 8.26
N ALA A 23 16.82 4.41 7.39
CA ALA A 23 16.64 4.31 5.95
C ALA A 23 17.32 3.05 5.36
N ALA A 24 18.57 2.77 5.77
CA ALA A 24 19.32 1.62 5.30
C ALA A 24 18.67 0.29 5.71
N VAL A 25 18.16 0.20 6.95
CA VAL A 25 17.41 -0.98 7.42
C VAL A 25 16.12 -1.15 6.62
N ALA A 26 15.33 -0.08 6.43
CA ALA A 26 14.12 -0.13 5.62
C ALA A 26 14.38 -0.54 4.16
N LEU A 27 15.47 -0.03 3.58
CA LEU A 27 15.93 -0.41 2.24
C LEU A 27 16.30 -1.89 2.16
N ALA A 28 17.13 -2.38 3.09
CA ALA A 28 17.56 -3.77 3.13
C ALA A 28 16.37 -4.73 3.29
N VAL A 29 15.47 -4.44 4.23
CA VAL A 29 14.27 -5.25 4.45
C VAL A 29 13.31 -5.18 3.25
N GLY A 30 13.15 -4.00 2.64
CA GLY A 30 12.33 -3.81 1.43
C GLY A 30 12.85 -4.55 0.20
N LEU A 31 14.17 -4.67 0.03
CA LEU A 31 14.79 -5.40 -1.08
C LEU A 31 14.83 -6.93 -0.87
N TRP A 32 14.76 -7.39 0.39
CA TRP A 32 14.86 -8.81 0.71
C TRP A 32 13.77 -9.64 0.01
N ASN A 33 14.17 -10.50 -0.94
CA ASN A 33 13.31 -11.38 -1.74
C ASN A 33 12.19 -10.64 -2.49
N VAL A 34 12.41 -9.38 -2.89
CA VAL A 34 11.40 -8.56 -3.58
C VAL A 34 10.98 -9.12 -4.94
N TRP A 35 11.75 -10.03 -5.54
CA TRP A 35 11.44 -10.70 -6.80
C TRP A 35 10.62 -12.00 -6.65
N VAL A 36 10.55 -12.57 -5.44
CA VAL A 36 10.00 -13.92 -5.23
C VAL A 36 8.49 -13.98 -5.48
N PRO A 37 7.65 -13.16 -4.83
CA PRO A 37 6.22 -13.21 -5.10
C PRO A 37 5.93 -12.59 -6.48
N SER A 38 5.06 -13.21 -7.28
CA SER A 38 4.60 -12.62 -8.54
C SER A 38 3.88 -11.29 -8.31
N PHE A 39 3.64 -10.55 -9.39
CA PHE A 39 2.56 -9.56 -9.35
C PHE A 39 1.24 -10.27 -9.06
N TRP A 40 0.45 -9.67 -8.17
CA TRP A 40 -0.97 -10.00 -8.05
C TRP A 40 -1.79 -9.00 -8.86
N ARG A 41 -3.12 -9.21 -8.92
CA ARG A 41 -4.01 -8.49 -9.85
C ARG A 41 -3.87 -6.97 -9.81
N ASP A 42 -3.83 -6.38 -8.62
CA ASP A 42 -3.64 -4.93 -8.45
C ASP A 42 -2.27 -4.44 -8.96
N GLU A 43 -1.19 -5.20 -8.74
CA GLU A 43 0.14 -4.85 -9.24
C GLU A 43 0.24 -5.02 -10.77
N SER A 44 -0.43 -6.03 -11.30
CA SER A 44 -0.51 -6.29 -12.75
C SER A 44 -1.13 -5.11 -13.49
N VAL A 45 -2.24 -4.55 -12.97
CA VAL A 45 -2.86 -3.34 -13.55
C VAL A 45 -1.89 -2.16 -13.54
N SER A 46 -1.22 -1.89 -12.40
CA SER A 46 -0.23 -0.81 -12.32
C SER A 46 0.93 -1.00 -13.30
N ALA A 47 1.46 -2.23 -13.39
CA ALA A 47 2.57 -2.57 -14.26
C ALA A 47 2.18 -2.40 -15.74
N LEU A 48 1.00 -2.86 -16.14
CA LEU A 48 0.49 -2.69 -17.50
C LEU A 48 0.22 -1.23 -17.84
N ALA A 49 -0.41 -0.48 -16.95
CA ALA A 49 -0.68 0.95 -17.13
C ALA A 49 0.60 1.77 -17.35
N ALA A 50 1.69 1.39 -16.66
CA ALA A 50 2.99 2.02 -16.80
C ALA A 50 3.79 1.54 -18.04
N SER A 51 3.54 0.32 -18.53
CA SER A 51 4.34 -0.28 -19.61
C SER A 51 3.73 -0.08 -21.00
N ARG A 52 2.42 0.16 -21.10
CA ARG A 52 1.71 0.29 -22.39
C ARG A 52 1.85 1.69 -23.01
N PRO A 53 1.62 1.84 -24.33
CA PRO A 53 1.52 3.15 -24.98
C PRO A 53 0.50 4.06 -24.29
N ILE A 54 0.69 5.38 -24.37
CA ILE A 54 -0.15 6.33 -23.63
C ILE A 54 -1.61 6.34 -24.11
N GLY A 55 -1.86 5.98 -25.38
CA GLY A 55 -3.22 5.81 -25.92
C GLY A 55 -4.01 4.74 -25.16
N GLU A 56 -3.42 3.57 -24.92
CA GLU A 56 -4.05 2.49 -24.16
C GLU A 56 -4.23 2.84 -22.67
N LEU A 57 -3.39 3.72 -22.13
CA LEU A 57 -3.59 4.26 -20.79
C LEU A 57 -4.84 5.14 -20.73
N TRP A 58 -5.13 5.94 -21.78
CA TRP A 58 -6.36 6.72 -21.84
C TRP A 58 -7.61 5.84 -21.89
N ASP A 59 -7.55 4.71 -22.59
CA ASP A 59 -8.64 3.73 -22.60
C ASP A 59 -8.82 3.11 -21.21
N LEU A 60 -7.75 2.71 -20.54
CA LEU A 60 -7.79 2.21 -19.16
C LEU A 60 -8.41 3.25 -18.21
N LEU A 61 -7.90 4.48 -18.24
CA LEU A 61 -8.40 5.61 -17.43
C LEU A 61 -9.84 5.97 -17.80
N GLY A 62 -10.25 5.75 -19.04
CA GLY A 62 -11.62 5.93 -19.52
C GLY A 62 -12.61 5.04 -18.76
N HIS A 63 -12.21 3.80 -18.46
CA HIS A 63 -13.06 2.77 -17.87
C HIS A 63 -12.86 2.59 -16.35
N MET A 64 -11.64 2.71 -15.81
CA MET A 64 -11.30 2.48 -14.41
C MET A 64 -10.15 3.38 -13.90
N ASP A 65 -9.95 3.46 -12.57
CA ASP A 65 -8.72 3.95 -11.93
C ASP A 65 -8.20 5.37 -12.26
N ARG A 66 -9.06 6.33 -12.65
CA ARG A 66 -8.61 7.73 -12.96
C ARG A 66 -7.83 8.40 -11.84
N VAL A 67 -8.20 8.12 -10.59
CA VAL A 67 -7.56 8.68 -9.40
C VAL A 67 -6.13 8.18 -9.18
N HIS A 68 -5.71 7.10 -9.87
CA HIS A 68 -4.37 6.53 -9.80
C HIS A 68 -3.45 6.99 -10.95
N ALA A 69 -3.93 7.85 -11.86
CA ALA A 69 -3.18 8.29 -13.04
C ALA A 69 -1.80 8.86 -12.71
N LEU A 70 -1.69 9.70 -11.66
CA LEU A 70 -0.41 10.26 -11.23
C LEU A 70 0.59 9.14 -10.87
N TYR A 71 0.13 8.11 -10.17
CA TYR A 71 0.98 6.98 -9.78
C TYR A 71 1.48 6.21 -11.01
N TYR A 72 0.63 5.96 -12.00
CA TYR A 72 1.05 5.29 -13.23
C TYR A 72 2.08 6.11 -14.01
N LEU A 73 1.92 7.44 -14.06
CA LEU A 73 2.90 8.34 -14.67
C LEU A 73 4.24 8.32 -13.94
N LEU A 74 4.25 8.24 -12.60
CA LEU A 74 5.47 8.12 -11.81
C LEU A 74 6.21 6.80 -12.05
N LEU A 75 5.47 5.73 -12.36
CA LEU A 75 6.04 4.39 -12.58
C LEU A 75 6.63 4.22 -14.00
N ARG A 76 6.10 4.95 -14.99
CA ARG A 76 6.50 4.87 -16.41
C ARG A 76 8.01 4.94 -16.66
N PRO A 77 8.78 5.88 -16.10
CA PRO A 77 10.22 5.94 -16.35
C PRO A 77 10.96 4.66 -15.95
N VAL A 78 10.47 3.96 -14.92
CA VAL A 78 11.02 2.68 -14.49
C VAL A 78 10.62 1.56 -15.46
N ALA A 79 9.34 1.53 -15.86
CA ALA A 79 8.82 0.55 -16.81
C ALA A 79 9.51 0.63 -18.18
N TRP A 80 9.98 1.81 -18.60
CA TRP A 80 10.79 1.98 -19.80
C TRP A 80 12.15 1.30 -19.73
N ILE A 81 12.72 1.17 -18.52
CA ILE A 81 14.01 0.51 -18.31
C ILE A 81 13.79 -1.00 -18.10
N SER A 82 12.82 -1.38 -17.27
CA SER A 82 12.50 -2.77 -16.98
C SER A 82 11.08 -2.93 -16.42
N THR A 83 10.38 -3.96 -16.89
CA THR A 83 9.06 -4.37 -16.41
C THR A 83 9.10 -5.50 -15.39
N SER A 84 10.30 -5.87 -14.92
CA SER A 84 10.49 -6.93 -13.91
C SER A 84 9.89 -6.56 -12.55
N GLU A 85 9.50 -7.56 -11.75
CA GLU A 85 8.98 -7.32 -10.39
C GLU A 85 9.91 -6.49 -9.50
N PRO A 86 11.22 -6.79 -9.39
CA PRO A 86 12.12 -5.97 -8.57
C PRO A 86 12.24 -4.53 -9.08
N ALA A 87 12.26 -4.31 -10.40
CA ALA A 87 12.37 -2.97 -10.98
C ALA A 87 11.14 -2.12 -10.64
N LEU A 88 9.94 -2.64 -10.92
CA LEU A 88 8.70 -1.88 -10.70
C LEU A 88 8.36 -1.70 -9.20
N ARG A 89 8.89 -2.55 -8.31
CA ARG A 89 8.75 -2.38 -6.85
C ARG A 89 9.77 -1.40 -6.25
N LEU A 90 10.86 -1.10 -6.95
CA LEU A 90 11.93 -0.23 -6.44
C LEU A 90 11.45 1.17 -5.99
N PRO A 91 10.54 1.88 -6.71
CA PRO A 91 10.01 3.15 -6.24
C PRO A 91 9.35 3.06 -4.85
N SER A 92 8.58 2.00 -4.61
CA SER A 92 7.92 1.77 -3.32
C SER A 92 8.93 1.45 -2.20
N VAL A 93 9.98 0.69 -2.52
CA VAL A 93 11.08 0.42 -1.58
C VAL A 93 11.81 1.71 -1.20
N LEU A 94 12.16 2.54 -2.19
CA LEU A 94 12.84 3.82 -1.97
C LEU A 94 11.96 4.80 -1.18
N ALA A 95 10.66 4.86 -1.50
CA ALA A 95 9.70 5.68 -0.74
C ALA A 95 9.61 5.21 0.73
N THR A 96 9.62 3.90 0.97
CA THR A 96 9.62 3.36 2.34
C THR A 96 10.90 3.72 3.10
N ALA A 97 12.06 3.66 2.44
CA ALA A 97 13.32 4.10 3.04
C ALA A 97 13.33 5.61 3.35
N ALA A 98 12.79 6.43 2.46
CA ALA A 98 12.61 7.87 2.69
C ALA A 98 11.62 8.16 3.85
N ALA A 99 10.55 7.37 3.96
CA ALA A 99 9.62 7.45 5.08
C ALA A 99 10.32 7.09 6.42
N ALA A 100 11.10 6.00 6.46
CA ALA A 100 11.86 5.60 7.65
C ALA A 100 12.88 6.68 8.08
N TYR A 101 13.57 7.29 7.10
CA TYR A 101 14.44 8.44 7.32
C TYR A 101 13.68 9.59 7.98
N GLY A 102 12.54 9.98 7.41
CA GLY A 102 11.74 11.10 7.91
C GLY A 102 11.10 10.82 9.26
N VAL A 103 10.69 9.58 9.55
CA VAL A 103 10.25 9.14 10.89
C VAL A 103 11.36 9.35 11.91
N ALA A 104 12.58 8.91 11.61
CA ALA A 104 13.71 9.12 12.50
C ALA A 104 14.05 10.62 12.67
N ALA A 105 13.95 11.41 11.61
CA ALA A 105 14.16 12.86 11.66
C ALA A 105 13.12 13.56 12.55
N ILE A 106 11.82 13.23 12.39
CA ILE A 106 10.72 13.76 13.21
C ILE A 106 10.92 13.37 14.67
N GLY A 107 11.22 12.10 14.95
CA GLY A 107 11.45 11.62 16.32
C GLY A 107 12.64 12.31 16.99
N ARG A 108 13.74 12.54 16.25
CA ARG A 108 14.88 13.33 16.73
C ARG A 108 14.50 14.78 17.02
N HIS A 109 13.73 15.40 16.14
CA HIS A 109 13.34 16.80 16.28
C HIS A 109 12.38 17.04 17.45
N LEU A 110 11.46 16.11 17.71
CA LEU A 110 10.42 16.27 18.74
C LEU A 110 10.75 15.65 20.10
N ALA A 111 11.75 14.77 20.18
CA ALA A 111 12.14 14.09 21.42
C ALA A 111 13.67 13.94 21.58
N SER A 112 14.29 12.97 20.90
CA SER A 112 15.72 12.67 21.06
C SER A 112 16.25 11.86 19.86
N ALA A 113 17.56 11.91 19.59
CA ALA A 113 18.15 11.12 18.49
C ALA A 113 17.94 9.61 18.66
N ARG A 114 17.95 9.11 19.91
CA ARG A 114 17.69 7.70 20.21
C ARG A 114 16.21 7.34 19.99
N ALA A 115 15.28 8.18 20.42
CA ALA A 115 13.86 8.01 20.12
C ALA A 115 13.58 8.01 18.61
N GLY A 116 14.23 8.90 17.86
CA GLY A 116 14.17 8.93 16.39
C GLY A 116 14.67 7.64 15.76
N LEU A 117 15.87 7.17 16.14
CA LEU A 117 16.41 5.89 15.64
C LEU A 117 15.46 4.73 15.94
N LEU A 118 15.01 4.59 17.20
CA LEU A 118 14.11 3.51 17.61
C LEU A 118 12.77 3.58 16.85
N ALA A 119 12.22 4.77 16.63
CA ALA A 119 10.99 4.94 15.84
C ALA A 119 11.17 4.50 14.38
N GLY A 120 12.28 4.90 13.74
CA GLY A 120 12.59 4.50 12.38
C GLY A 120 12.81 2.99 12.23
N LEU A 121 13.47 2.36 13.21
CA LEU A 121 13.65 0.90 13.25
C LEU A 121 12.34 0.15 13.50
N VAL A 122 11.48 0.64 14.41
CA VAL A 122 10.14 0.09 14.60
C VAL A 122 9.35 0.17 13.29
N PHE A 123 9.31 1.33 12.64
CA PHE A 123 8.62 1.50 11.36
C PHE A 123 9.12 0.51 10.29
N ALA A 124 10.44 0.39 10.13
CA ALA A 124 11.05 -0.52 9.16
C ALA A 124 10.76 -2.01 9.46
N ALA A 125 10.54 -2.35 10.72
CA ALA A 125 10.29 -3.72 11.17
C ALA A 125 8.81 -4.14 11.10
N LEU A 126 7.85 -3.25 10.84
CA LEU A 126 6.44 -3.63 10.77
C LEU A 126 6.16 -4.44 9.48
N PRO A 127 5.60 -5.67 9.55
CA PRO A 127 5.23 -6.44 8.38
C PRO A 127 4.42 -5.67 7.34
N MET A 128 3.42 -4.90 7.78
CA MET A 128 2.61 -4.07 6.88
C MET A 128 3.45 -3.09 6.07
N VAL A 129 4.43 -2.43 6.69
CA VAL A 129 5.33 -1.49 6.01
C VAL A 129 6.15 -2.22 4.95
N THR A 130 6.69 -3.39 5.29
CA THR A 130 7.50 -4.18 4.34
C THR A 130 6.68 -4.78 3.21
N ARG A 131 5.43 -5.19 3.47
CA ARG A 131 4.50 -5.69 2.46
C ARG A 131 4.30 -4.65 1.37
N TYR A 132 3.99 -3.41 1.76
CA TYR A 132 3.70 -2.33 0.83
C TYR A 132 4.95 -1.64 0.27
N ALA A 133 6.12 -1.83 0.90
CA ALA A 133 7.40 -1.54 0.27
C ALA A 133 7.62 -2.42 -0.98
N GLN A 134 7.13 -3.65 -0.95
CA GLN A 134 7.23 -4.65 -2.02
C GLN A 134 5.95 -4.76 -2.86
N GLU A 135 5.18 -3.68 -2.99
CA GLU A 135 4.03 -3.64 -3.90
C GLU A 135 4.17 -2.50 -4.92
N VAL A 136 3.82 -2.78 -6.18
CA VAL A 136 3.64 -1.80 -7.25
C VAL A 136 2.31 -1.06 -7.08
N ARG A 137 2.17 -0.38 -5.94
CA ARG A 137 1.02 0.45 -5.54
C ARG A 137 1.48 1.73 -4.85
N SER A 138 0.60 2.74 -4.77
CA SER A 138 0.95 4.08 -4.27
C SER A 138 1.17 4.17 -2.76
N TYR A 139 0.84 3.14 -1.97
CA TYR A 139 0.80 3.21 -0.50
C TYR A 139 2.12 3.66 0.14
N ALA A 140 3.27 3.17 -0.34
CA ALA A 140 4.57 3.58 0.18
C ALA A 140 4.90 5.05 -0.14
N ILE A 141 4.56 5.52 -1.35
CA ILE A 141 4.73 6.93 -1.76
C ILE A 141 3.84 7.84 -0.92
N VAL A 142 2.57 7.46 -0.72
CA VAL A 142 1.62 8.18 0.14
C VAL A 142 2.17 8.30 1.57
N THR A 143 2.78 7.24 2.08
CA THR A 143 3.40 7.23 3.42
C THR A 143 4.62 8.16 3.49
N ALA A 144 5.48 8.17 2.47
CA ALA A 144 6.62 9.09 2.38
C ALA A 144 6.17 10.56 2.30
N LEU A 145 5.14 10.85 1.49
CA LEU A 145 4.54 12.18 1.39
C LEU A 145 3.89 12.61 2.72
N ALA A 146 3.23 11.69 3.44
CA ALA A 146 2.66 11.98 4.76
C ALA A 146 3.75 12.32 5.80
N VAL A 147 4.86 11.58 5.78
CA VAL A 147 6.05 11.88 6.60
C VAL A 147 6.64 13.24 6.23
N LEU A 148 6.80 13.54 4.93
CA LEU A 148 7.33 14.83 4.48
C LEU A 148 6.40 15.98 4.87
N ALA A 149 5.09 15.84 4.69
CA ALA A 149 4.10 16.84 5.08
C ALA A 149 4.17 17.11 6.59
N THR A 150 4.24 16.06 7.41
CA THR A 150 4.37 16.17 8.87
C THR A 150 5.67 16.85 9.25
N TRP A 151 6.79 16.49 8.61
CA TRP A 151 8.09 17.13 8.83
C TRP A 151 8.08 18.63 8.52
N LEU A 152 7.53 19.02 7.37
CA LEU A 152 7.41 20.43 6.96
C LEU A 152 6.54 21.22 7.94
N LEU A 153 5.44 20.61 8.42
CA LEU A 153 4.56 21.22 9.41
C LEU A 153 5.28 21.48 10.74
N VAL A 154 5.93 20.45 11.31
CA VAL A 154 6.55 20.57 12.65
C VAL A 154 7.80 21.43 12.64
N THR A 155 8.56 21.42 11.54
CA THR A 155 9.74 22.29 11.37
C THR A 155 9.38 23.70 10.90
N ARG A 156 8.09 23.98 10.62
CA ARG A 156 7.57 25.25 10.10
C ARG A 156 8.23 25.69 8.79
N ARG A 157 8.70 24.73 7.98
CA ARG A 157 9.43 25.00 6.74
C ARG A 157 8.48 25.11 5.56
N ASN A 158 8.66 26.18 4.78
CA ASN A 158 8.08 26.41 3.46
C ASN A 158 6.60 25.97 3.32
N GLN A 159 5.68 26.86 3.66
CA GLN A 159 4.22 26.61 3.58
C GLN A 159 3.74 26.24 2.17
N VAL A 160 4.41 26.73 1.12
CA VAL A 160 4.07 26.42 -0.28
C VAL A 160 4.46 24.99 -0.59
N LEU A 161 5.66 24.57 -0.20
CA LEU A 161 6.09 23.18 -0.34
C LEU A 161 5.18 22.24 0.45
N TYR A 162 4.77 22.61 1.67
CA TYR A 162 3.79 21.84 2.42
C TYR A 162 2.46 21.70 1.65
N ALA A 163 1.93 22.79 1.06
CA ALA A 163 0.74 22.73 0.22
C ALA A 163 0.91 21.81 -1.00
N VAL A 164 2.04 21.92 -1.70
CA VAL A 164 2.38 21.05 -2.85
C VAL A 164 2.41 19.58 -2.43
N VAL A 165 3.02 19.26 -1.29
CA VAL A 165 3.07 17.88 -0.78
C VAL A 165 1.65 17.37 -0.45
N ILE A 166 0.76 18.20 0.09
CA ILE A 166 -0.65 17.82 0.32
C ILE A 166 -1.40 17.58 -1.00
N VAL A 167 -1.15 18.39 -2.03
CA VAL A 167 -1.71 18.15 -3.37
C VAL A 167 -1.23 16.82 -3.93
N LEU A 168 0.09 16.56 -3.91
CA LEU A 168 0.68 15.31 -4.36
C LEU A 168 0.15 14.11 -3.55
N LEU A 169 -0.05 14.27 -2.24
CA LEU A 169 -0.63 13.25 -1.38
C LEU A 169 -2.05 12.89 -1.83
N GLY A 170 -2.90 13.88 -2.08
CA GLY A 170 -4.26 13.67 -2.56
C GLY A 170 -4.30 13.00 -3.94
N TRP A 171 -3.51 13.48 -4.90
CA TRP A 171 -3.41 12.89 -6.24
C TRP A 171 -2.77 11.50 -6.26
N SER A 172 -1.98 11.14 -5.24
CA SER A 172 -1.44 9.78 -5.11
C SER A 172 -2.47 8.82 -4.53
N HIS A 173 -3.24 9.29 -3.54
CA HIS A 173 -4.33 8.55 -2.91
C HIS A 173 -5.20 9.50 -2.06
N VAL A 174 -6.45 9.71 -2.47
CA VAL A 174 -7.39 10.66 -1.80
C VAL A 174 -7.52 10.39 -0.30
N TYR A 175 -7.51 9.11 0.09
CA TYR A 175 -7.55 8.68 1.50
C TYR A 175 -6.43 9.27 2.37
N GLY A 176 -5.24 9.52 1.80
CA GLY A 176 -4.12 10.15 2.50
C GLY A 176 -4.43 11.56 3.00
N LEU A 177 -5.42 12.24 2.41
CA LEU A 177 -5.86 13.57 2.86
C LEU A 177 -6.47 13.58 4.27
N LEU A 178 -6.82 12.42 4.84
CA LEU A 178 -7.15 12.30 6.27
C LEU A 178 -6.02 12.80 7.18
N LEU A 179 -4.78 12.82 6.70
CA LEU A 179 -3.65 13.44 7.40
C LEU A 179 -3.91 14.91 7.77
N VAL A 180 -4.64 15.64 6.93
CA VAL A 180 -4.99 17.04 7.19
C VAL A 180 -5.78 17.17 8.50
N VAL A 181 -6.63 16.20 8.84
CA VAL A 181 -7.37 16.19 10.12
C VAL A 181 -6.41 16.20 11.30
N ALA A 182 -5.40 15.33 11.31
CA ALA A 182 -4.38 15.34 12.36
C ALA A 182 -3.60 16.66 12.39
N HIS A 183 -3.20 17.16 11.21
CA HIS A 183 -2.47 18.41 11.08
C HIS A 183 -3.26 19.64 11.55
N VAL A 184 -4.58 19.66 11.36
CA VAL A 184 -5.44 20.72 11.93
C VAL A 184 -5.20 20.81 13.43
N PHE A 185 -5.17 19.71 14.18
CA PHE A 185 -5.04 19.78 15.64
C PHE A 185 -3.62 20.16 16.11
N VAL A 186 -2.59 19.82 15.35
CA VAL A 186 -1.18 19.94 15.78
C VAL A 186 -0.39 21.05 15.08
N ALA A 187 -1.01 21.75 14.11
CA ALA A 187 -0.37 22.84 13.38
C ALA A 187 0.13 23.93 14.35
N PRO A 188 1.44 24.24 14.34
CA PRO A 188 2.01 25.20 15.28
C PRO A 188 1.67 26.66 14.91
N ASP A 189 1.32 26.93 13.65
CA ASP A 189 0.86 28.24 13.16
C ASP A 189 -0.40 28.04 12.32
N ARG A 190 -1.56 28.46 12.88
CA ARG A 190 -2.86 28.30 12.23
C ARG A 190 -3.01 29.13 10.96
N ARG A 191 -2.44 30.34 10.91
CA ARG A 191 -2.60 31.23 9.75
C ARG A 191 -1.83 30.69 8.55
N ARG A 192 -0.57 30.27 8.76
CA ARG A 192 0.24 29.65 7.70
C ARG A 192 -0.38 28.33 7.23
N PHE A 193 -0.87 27.52 8.17
CA PHE A 193 -1.56 26.27 7.86
C PHE A 193 -2.79 26.53 6.98
N LEU A 194 -3.66 27.46 7.35
CA LEU A 194 -4.87 27.79 6.56
C LEU A 194 -4.51 28.31 5.15
N ARG A 195 -3.49 29.16 5.02
CA ARG A 195 -3.00 29.62 3.70
C ARG A 195 -2.53 28.45 2.83
N ALA A 196 -1.79 27.51 3.40
CA ALA A 196 -1.38 26.32 2.67
C ALA A 196 -2.57 25.43 2.28
N MET A 197 -3.61 25.35 3.12
CA MET A 197 -4.84 24.62 2.78
C MET A 197 -5.62 25.29 1.64
N LEU A 198 -5.61 26.62 1.55
CA LEU A 198 -6.21 27.33 0.40
C LEU A 198 -5.47 26.99 -0.91
N ILE A 199 -4.13 26.99 -0.88
CA ILE A 199 -3.30 26.60 -2.03
C ILE A 199 -3.57 25.13 -2.40
N ALA A 200 -3.61 24.23 -1.41
CA ALA A 200 -3.87 22.82 -1.64
C ALA A 200 -5.28 22.57 -2.18
N ALA A 201 -6.29 23.29 -1.68
CA ALA A 201 -7.67 23.18 -2.16
C ALA A 201 -7.77 23.52 -3.65
N ALA A 202 -7.07 24.55 -4.12
CA ALA A 202 -7.02 24.89 -5.55
C ALA A 202 -6.43 23.74 -6.40
N GLY A 203 -5.33 23.13 -5.95
CA GLY A 203 -4.69 22.00 -6.64
C GLY A 203 -5.47 20.68 -6.57
N LEU A 204 -6.35 20.53 -5.57
CA LEU A 204 -7.19 19.34 -5.37
C LEU A 204 -8.58 19.47 -5.99
N ALA A 205 -9.00 20.67 -6.42
CA ALA A 205 -10.33 20.88 -7.01
C ALA A 205 -10.59 19.98 -8.25
N PRO A 206 -9.65 19.81 -9.20
CA PRO A 206 -9.87 18.89 -10.33
C PRO A 206 -10.00 17.44 -9.89
N LEU A 207 -9.21 17.02 -8.90
CA LEU A 207 -9.29 15.68 -8.33
C LEU A 207 -10.64 15.42 -7.66
N ALA A 208 -11.18 16.42 -6.94
CA ALA A 208 -12.49 16.30 -6.30
C ALA A 208 -13.62 16.10 -7.33
N ALA A 209 -13.55 16.81 -8.46
CA ALA A 209 -14.49 16.64 -9.57
C ALA A 209 -14.40 15.23 -10.20
N LEU A 210 -13.18 14.74 -10.44
CA LEU A 210 -12.95 13.38 -10.96
C LEU A 210 -13.44 12.31 -9.98
N ALA A 211 -13.13 12.46 -8.69
CA ALA A 211 -13.50 11.50 -7.66
C ALA A 211 -15.01 11.42 -7.43
N ALA A 212 -15.75 12.52 -7.58
CA ALA A 212 -17.21 12.53 -7.45
C ALA A 212 -17.89 11.64 -8.50
N GLY A 213 -17.34 11.55 -9.71
CA GLY A 213 -17.87 10.73 -10.81
C GLY A 213 -17.60 9.22 -10.72
N GLN A 214 -16.74 8.75 -9.81
CA GLN A 214 -16.28 7.34 -9.77
C GLN A 214 -16.54 6.62 -8.44
N ARG A 215 -17.26 7.23 -7.49
CA ARG A 215 -17.42 6.70 -6.12
C ARG A 215 -17.98 5.28 -6.05
N GLY A 216 -19.00 4.95 -6.86
CA GLY A 216 -19.68 3.65 -6.82
C GLY A 216 -18.82 2.48 -7.33
N VAL A 217 -18.02 2.69 -8.37
CA VAL A 217 -17.25 1.63 -9.04
C VAL A 217 -16.00 1.24 -8.25
N GLN A 218 -15.30 2.19 -7.62
CA GLN A 218 -14.06 1.91 -6.89
C GLN A 218 -14.26 1.36 -5.47
N LEU A 219 -15.39 1.71 -4.82
CA LEU A 219 -15.64 1.39 -3.42
C LEU A 219 -16.68 0.28 -3.22
N GLY A 220 -17.35 -0.19 -4.28
CA GLY A 220 -18.46 -1.15 -4.18
C GLY A 220 -18.12 -2.51 -3.55
N TRP A 221 -16.84 -2.87 -3.46
CA TRP A 221 -16.37 -4.10 -2.80
C TRP A 221 -16.14 -3.93 -1.29
N LEU A 222 -16.12 -2.68 -0.79
CA LEU A 222 -15.88 -2.38 0.62
C LEU A 222 -17.18 -2.48 1.41
N HIS A 223 -17.06 -3.09 2.60
CA HIS A 223 -18.15 -3.27 3.53
C HIS A 223 -17.82 -2.53 4.84
N ALA A 224 -18.86 -2.18 5.60
CA ALA A 224 -18.66 -1.57 6.91
C ALA A 224 -17.76 -2.47 7.79
N PRO A 225 -16.78 -1.91 8.51
CA PRO A 225 -15.87 -2.69 9.31
C PRO A 225 -16.63 -3.41 10.43
N THR A 226 -16.44 -4.71 10.51
CA THR A 226 -16.96 -5.54 11.61
C THR A 226 -15.97 -5.58 12.77
N TRP A 227 -16.33 -6.25 13.85
CA TRP A 227 -15.41 -6.53 14.96
C TRP A 227 -14.12 -7.26 14.53
N ALA A 228 -14.13 -7.93 13.37
CA ALA A 228 -12.95 -8.57 12.79
C ALA A 228 -11.93 -7.57 12.22
N ALA A 229 -12.30 -6.31 11.99
CA ALA A 229 -11.40 -5.31 11.40
C ALA A 229 -10.17 -5.03 12.29
N LEU A 230 -10.35 -5.02 13.62
CA LEU A 230 -9.26 -4.81 14.58
C LEU A 230 -8.21 -5.95 14.57
N PRO A 231 -8.59 -7.24 14.75
CA PRO A 231 -7.63 -8.34 14.66
C PRO A 231 -7.06 -8.50 13.25
N THR A 232 -7.78 -8.13 12.18
CA THR A 232 -7.23 -8.10 10.82
C THR A 232 -6.15 -7.04 10.68
N LEU A 233 -6.39 -5.82 11.17
CA LEU A 233 -5.37 -4.77 11.19
C LEU A 233 -4.15 -5.20 12.02
N ALA A 234 -4.36 -5.80 13.18
CA ALA A 234 -3.27 -6.31 14.03
C ALA A 234 -2.42 -7.36 13.31
N GLN A 235 -3.05 -8.29 12.57
CA GLN A 235 -2.36 -9.26 11.74
C GLN A 235 -1.62 -8.64 10.55
N GLU A 236 -2.12 -7.57 9.96
CA GLU A 236 -1.40 -6.82 8.93
C GLU A 236 -0.19 -6.10 9.53
N VAL A 237 -0.38 -5.34 10.61
CA VAL A 237 0.65 -4.50 11.25
C VAL A 237 1.78 -5.32 11.87
N MET A 238 1.45 -6.37 12.62
CA MET A 238 2.42 -7.14 13.42
C MET A 238 2.56 -8.61 13.00
N GLY A 239 1.71 -9.12 12.11
CA GLY A 239 1.68 -10.54 11.77
C GLY A 239 0.92 -11.42 12.75
N SER A 240 0.46 -10.88 13.88
CA SER A 240 -0.31 -11.59 14.90
C SER A 240 -1.30 -10.64 15.57
N ARG A 241 -2.51 -11.14 15.82
CA ARG A 241 -3.57 -10.39 16.52
C ARG A 241 -3.16 -9.98 17.95
N TRP A 242 -2.22 -10.69 18.56
CA TRP A 242 -1.75 -10.47 19.93
C TRP A 242 -0.42 -9.71 19.98
N ALA A 243 0.45 -9.86 18.97
CA ALA A 243 1.74 -9.17 18.93
C ALA A 243 1.62 -7.65 18.80
N ILE A 244 0.43 -7.11 18.46
CA ILE A 244 0.16 -5.67 18.49
C ILE A 244 0.09 -5.10 19.92
N ILE A 245 -0.22 -5.91 20.93
CA ILE A 245 -0.35 -5.46 22.33
C ILE A 245 0.93 -4.80 22.86
N PRO A 246 2.12 -5.43 22.78
CA PRO A 246 3.35 -4.79 23.24
C PRO A 246 3.67 -3.51 22.45
N LEU A 247 3.38 -3.46 21.14
CA LEU A 247 3.53 -2.25 20.33
C LEU A 247 2.64 -1.10 20.85
N LEU A 248 1.37 -1.38 21.12
CA LEU A 248 0.42 -0.41 21.66
C LEU A 248 0.79 0.04 23.07
N GLY A 249 1.26 -0.88 23.91
CA GLY A 249 1.76 -0.57 25.26
C GLY A 249 2.96 0.39 25.22
N LEU A 250 3.93 0.13 24.34
CA LEU A 250 5.06 1.04 24.09
C LEU A 250 4.58 2.38 23.53
N ALA A 251 3.63 2.38 22.61
CA ALA A 251 3.08 3.60 22.04
C ALA A 251 2.40 4.48 23.10
N ALA A 252 1.55 3.89 23.94
CA ALA A 252 0.92 4.58 25.07
C ALA A 252 1.97 5.12 26.05
N PHE A 253 2.99 4.32 26.38
CA PHE A 253 4.08 4.74 27.26
C PHE A 253 4.93 5.87 26.67
N GLY A 254 5.05 5.95 25.34
CA GLY A 254 5.76 6.98 24.60
C GLY A 254 4.98 8.28 24.38
N ALA A 255 3.65 8.25 24.47
CA ALA A 255 2.74 9.35 24.16
C ALA A 255 2.79 10.54 25.16
N ARG A 256 3.91 11.28 25.18
CA ARG A 256 4.04 12.52 25.98
C ARG A 256 4.73 13.64 25.20
N GLY A 257 4.55 14.87 25.68
CA GLY A 257 5.23 16.06 25.15
C GLY A 257 4.82 16.40 23.73
N ALA A 258 5.70 17.10 23.00
CA ALA A 258 5.45 17.51 21.61
C ALA A 258 5.31 16.29 20.67
N LEU A 259 6.17 15.28 20.83
CA LEU A 259 6.10 14.03 20.06
C LEU A 259 4.75 13.34 20.27
N GLY A 260 4.31 13.18 21.52
CA GLY A 260 3.03 12.52 21.83
C GLY A 260 1.82 13.22 21.20
N ARG A 261 1.80 14.56 21.16
CA ARG A 261 0.71 15.31 20.51
C ARG A 261 0.68 15.09 19.00
N VAL A 262 1.82 15.23 18.33
CA VAL A 262 1.92 15.07 16.86
C VAL A 262 1.65 13.62 16.45
N ALA A 263 2.40 12.68 17.05
CA ALA A 263 2.32 11.27 16.69
C ALA A 263 1.02 10.61 17.16
N GLY A 264 0.45 11.07 18.28
CA GLY A 264 -0.87 10.65 18.77
C GLY A 264 -2.00 11.06 17.82
N ALA A 265 -2.07 12.35 17.45
CA ALA A 265 -3.08 12.81 16.48
C ALA A 265 -2.97 12.05 15.14
N TRP A 266 -1.75 11.72 14.71
CA TRP A 266 -1.52 10.94 13.50
C TRP A 266 -1.93 9.47 13.64
N ALA A 267 -1.56 8.80 14.73
CA ALA A 267 -1.94 7.39 14.98
C ALA A 267 -3.46 7.22 15.15
N LEU A 268 -4.15 8.22 15.72
CA LEU A 268 -5.61 8.24 15.88
C LEU A 268 -6.37 8.29 14.55
N LEU A 269 -5.70 8.57 13.43
CA LEU A 269 -6.32 8.44 12.11
C LEU A 269 -6.73 7.01 11.78
N ILE A 270 -6.08 6.00 12.39
CA ILE A 270 -6.44 4.59 12.23
C ILE A 270 -7.86 4.31 12.76
N PRO A 271 -8.17 4.51 14.06
CA PRO A 271 -9.53 4.31 14.56
C PRO A 271 -10.53 5.30 13.95
N LEU A 272 -10.13 6.56 13.69
CA LEU A 272 -11.00 7.53 13.01
C LEU A 272 -11.47 7.01 11.65
N SER A 273 -10.55 6.42 10.88
CA SER A 273 -10.83 5.80 9.60
C SER A 273 -11.86 4.66 9.72
N MET A 274 -11.76 3.83 10.75
CA MET A 274 -12.72 2.75 10.98
C MET A 274 -14.10 3.30 11.35
N LEU A 275 -14.15 4.35 12.19
CA LEU A 275 -15.38 5.01 12.59
C LEU A 275 -16.11 5.67 11.40
N VAL A 276 -15.38 6.43 10.57
CA VAL A 276 -15.95 7.01 9.33
C VAL A 276 -16.49 5.90 8.43
N SER A 277 -15.79 4.77 8.38
CA SER A 277 -16.18 3.64 7.55
C SER A 277 -17.42 2.87 8.02
N LEU A 278 -17.94 3.14 9.23
CA LEU A 278 -19.24 2.62 9.66
C LEU A 278 -20.40 3.27 8.91
N VAL A 279 -20.23 4.53 8.49
CA VAL A 279 -21.25 5.29 7.75
C VAL A 279 -20.99 5.23 6.24
N TYR A 280 -19.72 5.33 5.85
CA TYR A 280 -19.29 5.30 4.45
C TYR A 280 -18.23 4.22 4.27
N PRO A 281 -18.57 3.00 3.84
CA PRO A 281 -17.62 1.88 3.71
C PRO A 281 -16.40 2.21 2.83
N ILE A 282 -15.33 2.68 3.46
CA ILE A 282 -14.08 3.13 2.81
C ILE A 282 -12.83 2.52 3.45
N TYR A 283 -12.96 1.79 4.57
CA TYR A 283 -11.84 1.23 5.29
C TYR A 283 -11.31 -0.04 4.63
N SER A 284 -10.01 -0.04 4.35
CA SER A 284 -9.22 -1.24 4.13
C SER A 284 -7.94 -1.11 4.96
N PRO A 285 -7.41 -2.20 5.58
CA PRO A 285 -6.17 -2.13 6.34
C PRO A 285 -5.05 -1.43 5.59
N ARG A 286 -4.91 -1.67 4.28
CA ARG A 286 -3.89 -1.04 3.42
C ARG A 286 -3.97 0.48 3.33
N TYR A 287 -5.16 1.05 3.45
CA TYR A 287 -5.37 2.50 3.33
C TYR A 287 -4.89 3.28 4.54
N VAL A 288 -4.69 2.64 5.70
CA VAL A 288 -4.18 3.30 6.91
C VAL A 288 -2.66 3.20 7.07
N LEU A 289 -1.93 2.69 6.06
CA LEU A 289 -0.46 2.59 6.11
C LEU A 289 0.20 3.95 6.43
N PHE A 290 -0.29 5.02 5.82
CA PHE A 290 0.24 6.37 6.00
C PHE A 290 0.11 6.89 7.43
N ALA A 291 -0.68 6.24 8.29
CA ALA A 291 -0.83 6.56 9.71
C ALA A 291 0.11 5.79 10.64
N LEU A 292 0.72 4.68 10.17
CA LEU A 292 1.69 3.90 10.95
C LEU A 292 2.95 4.67 11.39
N PRO A 293 3.48 5.67 10.66
CA PRO A 293 4.55 6.52 11.16
C PRO A 293 4.24 7.13 12.55
N GLY A 294 2.99 7.55 12.80
CA GLY A 294 2.57 8.05 14.11
C GLY A 294 2.70 6.98 15.20
N LEU A 295 2.23 5.77 14.94
CA LEU A 295 2.35 4.64 15.87
C LEU A 295 3.82 4.27 16.14
N ALA A 296 4.65 4.24 15.09
CA ALA A 296 6.08 3.95 15.21
C ALA A 296 6.84 5.02 16.00
N LEU A 297 6.52 6.31 15.80
CA LEU A 297 7.05 7.42 16.59
C LEU A 297 6.74 7.26 18.08
N LEU A 298 5.48 6.94 18.42
CA LEU A 298 5.05 6.70 19.79
C LEU A 298 5.79 5.50 20.40
N ALA A 299 5.84 4.37 19.69
CA ALA A 299 6.50 3.16 20.17
C ALA A 299 8.02 3.37 20.36
N GLY A 300 8.69 4.05 19.41
CA GLY A 300 10.10 4.41 19.52
C GLY A 300 10.41 5.32 20.71
N ALA A 301 9.53 6.29 20.98
CA ALA A 301 9.62 7.13 22.18
C ALA A 301 9.37 6.34 23.48
N GLY A 302 8.48 5.34 23.44
CA GLY A 302 8.25 4.40 24.54
C GLY A 302 9.49 3.57 24.85
N LEU A 303 10.12 2.99 23.82
CA LEU A 303 11.38 2.25 23.94
C LEU A 303 12.50 3.13 24.50
N ASP A 304 12.62 4.38 24.06
CA ASP A 304 13.66 5.31 24.52
C ASP A 304 13.63 5.52 26.06
N ARG A 305 12.42 5.48 26.63
CA ARG A 305 12.16 5.65 28.06
C ARG A 305 12.47 4.43 28.92
N LEU A 306 12.63 3.24 28.32
CA LEU A 306 12.95 2.04 29.08
C LEU A 306 14.30 2.20 29.81
N ARG A 307 14.32 1.70 31.04
CA ARG A 307 15.48 1.69 31.93
C ARG A 307 15.66 0.27 32.49
N PRO A 308 16.91 -0.23 32.57
CA PRO A 308 18.16 0.41 32.13
C PRO A 308 18.24 0.59 30.60
N ARG A 309 19.15 1.45 30.11
CA ARG A 309 19.23 1.81 28.68
C ARG A 309 19.30 0.63 27.69
N PRO A 310 19.99 -0.49 27.99
CA PRO A 310 20.02 -1.67 27.13
C PRO A 310 18.66 -2.34 26.92
N LEU A 311 17.73 -2.21 27.88
CA LEU A 311 16.39 -2.83 27.80
C LEU A 311 15.61 -2.37 26.56
N ALA A 312 15.85 -1.14 26.08
CA ALA A 312 15.25 -0.65 24.84
C ALA A 312 15.61 -1.49 23.61
N TRP A 313 16.86 -1.95 23.52
CA TRP A 313 17.33 -2.77 22.42
C TRP A 313 16.84 -4.21 22.52
N VAL A 314 16.78 -4.76 23.74
CA VAL A 314 16.17 -6.08 24.00
C VAL A 314 14.69 -6.06 23.63
N ALA A 315 13.94 -5.04 24.08
CA ALA A 315 12.53 -4.89 23.76
C ALA A 315 12.30 -4.70 22.25
N LEU A 316 13.15 -3.93 21.57
CA LEU A 316 13.10 -3.82 20.11
C LEU A 316 13.38 -5.17 19.43
N ALA A 317 14.41 -5.91 19.87
CA ALA A 317 14.73 -7.21 19.30
C ALA A 317 13.59 -8.22 19.48
N LEU A 318 12.93 -8.23 20.65
CA LEU A 318 11.75 -9.04 20.90
C LEU A 318 10.57 -8.62 20.00
N LEU A 319 10.34 -7.32 19.85
CA LEU A 319 9.30 -6.81 18.96
C LEU A 319 9.55 -7.25 17.51
N VAL A 320 10.80 -7.15 17.03
CA VAL A 320 11.21 -7.64 15.70
C VAL A 320 11.03 -9.16 15.60
N ALA A 321 11.44 -9.92 16.61
CA ALA A 321 11.30 -11.38 16.60
C ALA A 321 9.83 -11.83 16.41
N LEU A 322 8.87 -11.11 17.01
CA LEU A 322 7.44 -11.38 16.83
C LEU A 322 6.95 -11.18 15.38
N THR A 323 7.65 -10.39 14.58
CA THR A 323 7.30 -10.10 13.18
C THR A 323 7.91 -11.07 12.17
N VAL A 324 8.94 -11.84 12.57
CA VAL A 324 9.70 -12.73 11.69
C VAL A 324 8.82 -13.73 10.93
N PRO A 325 7.87 -14.45 11.57
CA PRO A 325 7.03 -15.41 10.83
C PRO A 325 6.24 -14.74 9.71
N LYS A 326 5.70 -13.55 9.95
CA LYS A 326 4.97 -12.79 8.94
C LYS A 326 5.88 -12.27 7.84
N HIS A 327 7.10 -11.86 8.14
CA HIS A 327 8.08 -11.46 7.12
C HIS A 327 8.47 -12.61 6.19
N LEU A 328 8.65 -13.81 6.72
CA LEU A 328 8.92 -15.00 5.92
C LEU A 328 7.71 -15.35 5.06
N TRP A 329 6.52 -15.31 5.64
CA TRP A 329 5.26 -15.57 4.94
C TRP A 329 5.01 -14.58 3.79
N LEU A 330 5.24 -13.28 4.00
CA LEU A 330 5.10 -12.23 2.98
C LEU A 330 6.02 -12.44 1.75
N ARG A 331 7.08 -13.23 1.89
CA ARG A 331 8.08 -13.49 0.86
C ARG A 331 7.94 -14.86 0.22
N ALA A 332 6.93 -15.65 0.61
CA ALA A 332 6.63 -16.91 -0.04
C ALA A 332 5.99 -16.67 -1.43
N PRO A 333 6.27 -17.52 -2.44
CA PRO A 333 5.79 -17.33 -3.81
C PRO A 333 4.26 -17.25 -3.95
N ASP A 334 3.55 -18.09 -3.19
CA ASP A 334 2.11 -18.32 -3.23
C ASP A 334 1.32 -17.36 -2.32
N HIS A 335 2.00 -16.40 -1.71
CA HIS A 335 1.44 -15.67 -0.60
C HIS A 335 0.78 -14.33 -1.00
N ARG A 336 1.04 -13.83 -2.19
CA ARG A 336 0.20 -12.74 -2.72
C ARG A 336 -1.22 -13.26 -2.94
N PRO A 337 -2.23 -12.38 -2.99
CA PRO A 337 -3.60 -12.80 -3.29
C PRO A 337 -3.69 -13.67 -4.55
N ASP A 338 -2.81 -13.45 -5.52
CA ASP A 338 -2.76 -14.18 -6.78
C ASP A 338 -1.31 -14.54 -7.12
N ASP A 339 -1.09 -15.76 -7.61
CA ASP A 339 0.16 -16.18 -8.24
C ASP A 339 0.01 -16.24 -9.76
N LEU A 340 -0.07 -15.06 -10.37
CA LEU A 340 -0.33 -14.91 -11.80
C LEU A 340 0.83 -15.43 -12.68
N ARG A 341 2.06 -15.43 -12.15
CA ARG A 341 3.25 -15.93 -12.86
C ARG A 341 3.18 -17.45 -12.98
N SER A 342 2.93 -18.15 -11.88
CA SER A 342 2.77 -19.60 -11.91
C SER A 342 1.52 -20.02 -12.69
N MET A 343 0.47 -19.20 -12.65
CA MET A 343 -0.73 -19.42 -13.45
C MET A 343 -0.41 -19.39 -14.96
N ALA A 344 0.31 -18.37 -15.41
CA ALA A 344 0.75 -18.25 -16.79
C ALA A 344 1.66 -19.41 -17.20
N ALA A 345 2.64 -19.79 -16.36
CA ALA A 345 3.52 -20.93 -16.63
C ALA A 345 2.73 -22.24 -16.79
N ALA A 346 1.80 -22.52 -15.88
CA ALA A 346 0.96 -23.72 -15.94
C ALA A 346 0.02 -23.75 -17.16
N LEU A 347 -0.45 -22.58 -17.62
CA LEU A 347 -1.23 -22.47 -18.84
C LEU A 347 -0.35 -22.72 -20.08
N SER A 348 0.85 -22.14 -20.13
CA SER A 348 1.81 -22.29 -21.24
C SER A 348 2.14 -23.75 -21.53
N GLU A 349 2.27 -24.59 -20.50
CA GLU A 349 2.50 -26.04 -20.63
C GLU A 349 1.35 -26.81 -21.30
N ARG A 350 0.15 -26.22 -21.41
CA ARG A 350 -1.10 -26.93 -21.77
C ARG A 350 -1.82 -26.34 -22.98
N VAL A 351 -1.52 -25.10 -23.34
CA VAL A 351 -2.13 -24.40 -24.49
C VAL A 351 -1.75 -25.13 -25.78
N ARG A 352 -2.74 -25.30 -26.66
CA ARG A 352 -2.54 -25.80 -28.02
C ARG A 352 -2.97 -24.74 -29.05
N PRO A 353 -2.38 -24.75 -30.26
CA PRO A 353 -2.88 -23.93 -31.36
C PRO A 353 -4.38 -24.16 -31.57
N GLY A 354 -5.16 -23.07 -31.67
CA GLY A 354 -6.61 -23.13 -31.85
C GLY A 354 -7.44 -23.08 -30.57
N ASP A 355 -6.84 -23.30 -29.39
CA ASP A 355 -7.52 -23.18 -28.10
C ASP A 355 -8.20 -21.79 -27.95
N ARG A 356 -9.41 -21.78 -27.42
CA ARG A 356 -10.16 -20.55 -27.14
C ARG A 356 -10.03 -20.11 -25.69
N VAL A 357 -10.25 -18.82 -25.42
CA VAL A 357 -10.31 -18.27 -24.06
C VAL A 357 -11.61 -17.54 -23.78
N LEU A 358 -12.15 -17.77 -22.59
CA LEU A 358 -13.21 -17.00 -21.96
C LEU A 358 -12.67 -16.41 -20.66
N TYR A 359 -12.58 -15.08 -20.61
CA TYR A 359 -12.35 -14.34 -19.38
C TYR A 359 -13.70 -14.11 -18.70
N VAL A 360 -13.86 -14.62 -17.49
CA VAL A 360 -15.03 -14.34 -16.66
C VAL A 360 -14.81 -12.99 -15.99
N ASP A 361 -15.70 -12.04 -16.25
CA ASP A 361 -15.43 -10.61 -16.15
C ASP A 361 -14.32 -10.16 -17.15
N PRO A 362 -14.64 -9.32 -18.15
CA PRO A 362 -13.65 -8.84 -19.13
C PRO A 362 -12.44 -8.12 -18.50
N THR A 363 -12.57 -7.56 -17.30
CA THR A 363 -11.45 -6.93 -16.58
C THR A 363 -10.35 -7.93 -16.23
N TYR A 364 -10.66 -9.23 -16.18
CA TYR A 364 -9.68 -10.27 -15.87
C TYR A 364 -8.60 -10.42 -16.96
N GLU A 365 -8.87 -10.00 -18.19
CA GLU A 365 -7.86 -9.88 -19.26
C GLU A 365 -6.72 -8.92 -18.84
N TRP A 366 -7.06 -7.81 -18.17
CA TRP A 366 -6.06 -6.89 -17.61
C TRP A 366 -5.31 -7.49 -16.44
N PHE A 367 -5.99 -8.24 -15.59
CA PHE A 367 -5.35 -8.87 -14.44
C PHE A 367 -4.26 -9.86 -14.81
N VAL A 368 -4.45 -10.67 -15.84
CA VAL A 368 -3.41 -11.62 -16.29
C VAL A 368 -2.41 -11.02 -17.27
N GLY A 369 -2.70 -9.84 -17.81
CA GLY A 369 -1.97 -9.27 -18.94
C GLY A 369 -0.49 -8.98 -18.67
N VAL A 370 -0.05 -8.83 -17.42
CA VAL A 370 1.39 -8.64 -17.13
C VAL A 370 2.22 -9.89 -17.48
N TYR A 371 1.61 -11.07 -17.49
CA TYR A 371 2.20 -12.34 -17.94
C TYR A 371 1.47 -12.85 -19.20
N ALA A 372 1.33 -12.00 -20.23
CA ALA A 372 0.44 -12.21 -21.38
C ALA A 372 0.84 -13.35 -22.35
N GLU A 373 2.09 -13.81 -22.36
CA GLU A 373 2.62 -14.71 -23.40
C GLU A 373 1.74 -15.95 -23.70
N PRO A 374 1.29 -16.76 -22.71
CA PRO A 374 0.40 -17.89 -22.99
C PRO A 374 -1.01 -17.47 -23.42
N TYR A 375 -1.49 -16.31 -22.97
CA TYR A 375 -2.83 -15.81 -23.26
C TYR A 375 -2.94 -15.25 -24.68
N GLN A 376 -1.86 -14.68 -25.23
CA GLN A 376 -1.80 -14.19 -26.61
C GLN A 376 -1.90 -15.32 -27.64
N LYS A 377 -1.59 -16.56 -27.25
CA LYS A 377 -1.72 -17.76 -28.09
C LYS A 377 -3.18 -18.25 -28.18
N LEU A 378 -4.06 -17.74 -27.33
CA LEU A 378 -5.47 -18.11 -27.27
C LEU A 378 -6.32 -17.18 -28.14
N ILE A 379 -7.33 -17.74 -28.77
CA ILE A 379 -8.28 -16.97 -29.59
C ILE A 379 -9.51 -16.64 -28.73
N LYS A 380 -10.01 -15.40 -28.79
CA LYS A 380 -11.24 -15.03 -28.06
C LYS A 380 -12.39 -15.94 -28.48
N LEU A 381 -13.16 -16.43 -27.50
CA LEU A 381 -14.25 -17.37 -27.76
C LEU A 381 -15.32 -16.71 -28.66
N THR A 382 -15.42 -17.19 -29.90
CA THR A 382 -16.49 -16.87 -30.85
C THR A 382 -17.04 -18.19 -31.41
N GLY A 383 -18.31 -18.48 -31.11
CA GLY A 383 -18.95 -19.74 -31.50
C GLY A 383 -18.45 -20.97 -30.72
N GLU A 384 -18.63 -22.14 -31.31
CA GLU A 384 -18.20 -23.42 -30.73
C GLU A 384 -16.71 -23.66 -30.92
N ALA A 385 -16.11 -24.36 -29.96
CA ALA A 385 -14.71 -24.78 -29.98
C ALA A 385 -14.52 -26.12 -29.27
N GLU A 386 -13.52 -26.89 -29.66
CA GLU A 386 -13.21 -28.16 -28.99
C GLU A 386 -12.61 -27.97 -27.59
N ARG A 387 -11.90 -26.86 -27.39
CA ARG A 387 -11.11 -26.58 -26.19
C ARG A 387 -11.24 -25.11 -25.82
N VAL A 388 -11.83 -24.87 -24.65
CA VAL A 388 -12.05 -23.52 -24.11
C VAL A 388 -11.37 -23.41 -22.76
N TRP A 389 -10.40 -22.51 -22.64
CA TRP A 389 -9.83 -22.10 -21.37
C TRP A 389 -10.71 -21.04 -20.73
N VAL A 390 -11.18 -21.31 -19.53
CA VAL A 390 -11.82 -20.30 -18.68
C VAL A 390 -10.78 -19.76 -17.73
N VAL A 391 -10.68 -18.43 -17.65
CA VAL A 391 -9.75 -17.72 -16.77
C VAL A 391 -10.55 -16.73 -15.92
N SER A 392 -10.40 -16.78 -14.59
CA SER A 392 -11.22 -15.99 -13.69
C SER A 392 -10.58 -15.75 -12.32
N GLY A 393 -11.16 -14.80 -11.59
CA GLY A 393 -10.83 -14.47 -10.21
C GLY A 393 -11.83 -15.03 -9.18
N GLY A 394 -11.38 -15.08 -7.93
CA GLY A 394 -12.07 -15.70 -6.80
C GLY A 394 -12.03 -17.22 -6.86
N ARG A 395 -12.17 -17.94 -5.74
CA ARG A 395 -12.10 -19.41 -5.75
C ARG A 395 -13.43 -19.97 -6.25
N LYS A 396 -13.42 -20.94 -7.17
CA LYS A 396 -14.65 -21.58 -7.72
C LYS A 396 -15.56 -22.18 -6.63
N HIS A 397 -15.01 -22.49 -5.45
CA HIS A 397 -15.74 -23.04 -4.29
C HIS A 397 -15.93 -22.05 -3.13
N GLN A 398 -15.63 -20.76 -3.33
CA GLN A 398 -15.90 -19.69 -2.37
C GLN A 398 -16.54 -18.51 -3.11
N ASN A 399 -17.85 -18.62 -3.40
CA ASN A 399 -18.75 -17.58 -3.92
C ASN A 399 -18.04 -16.41 -4.60
N SER A 400 -17.38 -16.66 -5.74
CA SER A 400 -16.87 -15.56 -6.54
C SER A 400 -18.05 -15.00 -7.32
N ALA A 401 -18.62 -13.90 -6.82
CA ALA A 401 -19.79 -13.23 -7.41
C ALA A 401 -19.67 -13.07 -8.93
N PHE A 402 -18.45 -12.89 -9.45
CA PHE A 402 -18.15 -12.83 -10.87
C PHE A 402 -18.57 -14.08 -11.66
N VAL A 403 -18.29 -15.27 -11.17
CA VAL A 403 -18.52 -16.53 -11.90
C VAL A 403 -20.01 -16.92 -11.88
N GLU A 404 -20.69 -16.65 -10.77
CA GLU A 404 -22.10 -16.99 -10.59
C GLU A 404 -23.04 -16.14 -11.45
N THR A 405 -22.62 -14.94 -11.86
CA THR A 405 -23.45 -14.01 -12.64
C THR A 405 -22.98 -13.78 -14.07
N ASP A 406 -21.78 -14.24 -14.46
CA ASP A 406 -21.24 -14.00 -15.81
C ASP A 406 -22.03 -14.79 -16.88
N PRO A 407 -22.74 -14.10 -17.80
CA PRO A 407 -23.60 -14.77 -18.78
C PRO A 407 -22.82 -15.68 -19.73
N GLY A 408 -21.58 -15.32 -20.08
CA GLY A 408 -20.73 -16.09 -20.98
C GLY A 408 -20.31 -17.41 -20.33
N TYR A 409 -19.92 -17.37 -19.06
CA TYR A 409 -19.56 -18.55 -18.29
C TYR A 409 -20.75 -19.48 -18.07
N LEU A 410 -21.90 -18.94 -17.66
CA LEU A 410 -23.13 -19.71 -17.47
C LEU A 410 -23.59 -20.38 -18.76
N ASN A 411 -23.46 -19.69 -19.90
CA ASN A 411 -23.77 -20.27 -21.21
C ASN A 411 -22.81 -21.40 -21.58
N LEU A 412 -21.49 -21.21 -21.35
CA LEU A 412 -20.48 -22.24 -21.62
C LEU A 412 -20.78 -23.54 -20.85
N GLN A 413 -21.17 -23.44 -19.58
CA GLN A 413 -21.46 -24.62 -18.73
C GLN A 413 -22.63 -25.48 -19.23
N ARG A 414 -23.52 -24.95 -20.06
CA ARG A 414 -24.63 -25.71 -20.65
C ARG A 414 -24.13 -26.78 -21.62
N HIS A 415 -23.14 -26.44 -22.45
CA HIS A 415 -22.68 -27.27 -23.56
C HIS A 415 -21.31 -27.93 -23.30
N TYR A 416 -20.57 -27.45 -22.31
CA TYR A 416 -19.21 -27.91 -22.01
C TYR A 416 -19.09 -28.53 -20.62
N ARG A 417 -18.12 -29.41 -20.45
CA ARG A 417 -17.69 -29.96 -19.15
C ARG A 417 -16.24 -29.62 -18.85
N ALA A 418 -15.93 -29.34 -17.58
CA ALA A 418 -14.56 -29.09 -17.14
C ALA A 418 -13.77 -30.40 -17.16
N ARG A 419 -12.63 -30.41 -17.84
CA ARG A 419 -11.68 -31.53 -17.90
C ARG A 419 -10.45 -31.31 -17.02
N TYR A 420 -10.12 -30.06 -16.74
CA TYR A 420 -8.99 -29.67 -15.90
C TYR A 420 -9.31 -28.40 -15.14
N TYR A 421 -8.75 -28.27 -13.93
CA TYR A 421 -8.92 -27.11 -13.06
C TYR A 421 -7.67 -26.95 -12.20
N LYS A 422 -7.22 -25.71 -11.99
CA LYS A 422 -6.15 -25.39 -11.02
C LYS A 422 -6.29 -23.98 -10.47
N ASP A 423 -6.10 -23.85 -9.15
CA ASP A 423 -6.10 -22.60 -8.40
C ASP A 423 -4.68 -22.04 -8.19
N PHE A 424 -4.58 -20.72 -8.13
CA PHE A 424 -3.38 -19.91 -7.91
C PHE A 424 -3.69 -18.75 -6.96
N GLY A 425 -4.33 -19.05 -5.82
CA GLY A 425 -4.76 -18.06 -4.82
C GLY A 425 -6.22 -17.63 -5.00
N TYR A 426 -6.45 -16.37 -5.37
CA TYR A 426 -7.73 -15.82 -5.81
C TYR A 426 -7.85 -15.78 -7.33
N SER A 427 -7.08 -16.59 -8.03
CA SER A 427 -7.03 -16.67 -9.49
C SER A 427 -7.01 -18.13 -9.90
N TRP A 428 -7.73 -18.49 -10.96
CA TRP A 428 -7.77 -19.87 -11.44
C TRP A 428 -8.00 -19.92 -12.95
N PHE A 429 -7.69 -21.09 -13.50
CA PHE A 429 -8.11 -21.44 -14.85
C PHE A 429 -8.59 -22.88 -14.94
N ALA A 430 -9.41 -23.14 -15.96
CA ALA A 430 -9.95 -24.46 -16.23
C ALA A 430 -10.05 -24.72 -17.73
N LEU A 431 -9.84 -25.97 -18.13
CA LEU A 431 -10.08 -26.41 -19.50
C LEU A 431 -11.47 -27.01 -19.59
N TYR A 432 -12.28 -26.49 -20.50
CA TYR A 432 -13.60 -26.98 -20.85
C TYR A 432 -13.57 -27.63 -22.24
N VAL A 433 -14.30 -28.73 -22.39
CA VAL A 433 -14.48 -29.46 -23.65
C VAL A 433 -15.98 -29.75 -23.86
N PRO A 434 -16.46 -29.92 -25.10
CA PRO A 434 -17.85 -30.29 -25.38
C PRO A 434 -18.28 -31.55 -24.58
N LYS A 435 -19.55 -31.59 -24.16
CA LYS A 435 -20.12 -32.68 -23.35
C LYS A 435 -20.21 -34.01 -24.09
#